data_AF-A0A644UFC6-F1
#
_entry.id   AF-A0A644UFC6-F1
#
_cell.length_a   1.000
_cell.length_b   1.000
_cell.length_c   1.000
_cell.angle_alpha   90.00
_cell.angle_beta   90.00
_cell.angle_gamma   90.00
#
_symmetry.space_group_name_H-M   'P 1'
#
loop_
_entity.id
_entity.type
_entity.pdbx_description
1 polymer ?
#
loop_
_entity_poly.entity_id
_entity_poly.type
_entity_poly.pdbx_seq_one_letter_code
_entity_poly.pdbx_strand_id
1 'polypeptide(L)'
;MRAQKGWPRNLKIIHSPAIQGFFIKTCNMKEKVMQWIRLGCNFNLGLYLLAEIGKNKQLPRIMAGNEKRYAGKLFYELCKAAGYTMQEYQELKDELQNIVEQLALESGDGNPPEGGVTTGETSAGDPPTGDASNGETSGEELTSEDQPSTDPPAVDPPINEVPEIEVSATGQLPESVEKVIREHADLFKLRAQLHEQMAGLPESNDDETVKKRRNLSDSIALISPRIDLMFAAKEAFYNEGILPDISVLFPEPAQDPPAGPEDNLPADAAGLKKMKKNLQTANTKDQNQLEYQEAKKGAKPNPMPAGPKRIRIEKRITERNRQIEKIDLALLSCS
;
A
#
# COMPACT_ATOMS: atom_id res chain seq x y z
N MET A 1 41.88 26.99 -5.20
CA MET A 1 40.91 26.50 -6.20
C MET A 1 40.28 25.21 -5.67
N ARG A 2 39.04 25.25 -5.17
CA ARG A 2 38.34 24.06 -4.64
C ARG A 2 37.55 23.40 -5.77
N ALA A 3 37.93 22.18 -6.14
CA ALA A 3 37.22 21.37 -7.11
C ALA A 3 35.81 21.03 -6.59
N GLN A 4 34.78 21.43 -7.33
CA GLN A 4 33.41 20.96 -7.12
C GLN A 4 33.35 19.47 -7.51
N LYS A 5 33.40 18.57 -6.52
CA LYS A 5 33.21 17.14 -6.74
C LYS A 5 31.71 16.84 -6.88
N GLY A 6 31.33 16.28 -8.02
CA GLY A 6 29.94 15.97 -8.37
C GLY A 6 29.33 14.83 -7.54
N TRP A 7 28.00 14.76 -7.55
CA TRP A 7 27.19 13.76 -6.84
C TRP A 7 27.52 12.32 -7.32
N PRO A 8 27.59 11.32 -6.43
CA PRO A 8 27.90 9.94 -6.82
C PRO A 8 26.79 9.38 -7.72
N ARG A 9 27.18 8.87 -8.89
CA ARG A 9 26.27 8.51 -10.00
C ARG A 9 25.72 7.09 -9.96
N ASN A 10 26.08 6.26 -8.97
CA ASN A 10 25.71 4.84 -8.92
C ASN A 10 25.43 4.34 -7.48
N LEU A 11 24.35 4.81 -6.85
CA LEU A 11 23.79 4.08 -5.69
C LEU A 11 22.93 2.92 -6.20
N LYS A 12 23.34 1.68 -5.91
CA LYS A 12 22.50 0.49 -6.14
C LYS A 12 21.37 0.47 -5.11
N ILE A 13 20.17 0.19 -5.61
CA ILE A 13 18.90 0.17 -4.89
C ILE A 13 18.89 -1.00 -3.90
N ILE A 14 18.72 -0.74 -2.61
CA ILE A 14 18.26 -1.74 -1.64
C ILE A 14 16.76 -1.50 -1.43
N HIS A 15 15.91 -2.33 -2.05
CA HIS A 15 14.49 -2.40 -1.71
C HIS A 15 14.34 -3.27 -0.45
N SER A 16 14.34 -2.64 0.73
CA SER A 16 13.95 -3.30 1.98
C SER A 16 12.60 -2.76 2.47
N PRO A 17 11.55 -3.60 2.58
CA PRO A 17 10.24 -3.23 3.11
C PRO A 17 10.23 -2.74 4.57
N ALA A 18 11.34 -2.91 5.29
CA ALA A 18 11.47 -2.52 6.72
C ALA A 18 11.58 -0.99 6.95
N ILE A 19 11.74 -0.20 5.90
CA ILE A 19 12.17 1.21 6.01
C ILE A 19 11.00 2.15 6.34
N GLN A 20 9.73 1.77 6.10
CA GLN A 20 8.58 2.66 6.34
C GLN A 20 8.10 2.69 7.80
N GLY A 21 8.28 1.62 8.59
CA GLY A 21 7.86 1.56 10.00
C GLY A 21 8.81 2.27 10.98
N PHE A 22 10.07 2.46 10.60
CA PHE A 22 11.10 3.02 11.48
C PHE A 22 11.02 4.55 11.64
N PHE A 23 10.26 5.23 10.77
CA PHE A 23 10.18 6.68 10.67
C PHE A 23 9.27 7.37 11.72
N ILE A 24 8.53 6.58 12.52
CA ILE A 24 7.39 7.06 13.33
C ILE A 24 7.77 7.39 14.80
N LYS A 25 8.94 6.98 15.31
CA LYS A 25 9.31 7.21 16.73
C LYS A 25 10.15 8.45 17.03
N THR A 26 10.68 9.17 16.04
CA THR A 26 11.49 10.38 16.29
C THR A 26 10.63 11.64 16.20
N CYS A 27 10.41 12.30 17.34
CA CYS A 27 9.64 13.55 17.42
C CYS A 27 10.42 14.77 16.91
N ASN A 28 11.73 14.64 16.64
CA ASN A 28 12.59 15.69 16.12
C ASN A 28 12.75 15.60 14.59
N MET A 29 12.46 16.69 13.89
CA MET A 29 12.59 16.79 12.43
C MET A 29 14.03 16.57 11.95
N LYS A 30 15.03 16.96 12.74
CA LYS A 30 16.44 16.68 12.46
C LYS A 30 16.74 15.18 12.45
N GLU A 31 16.24 14.45 13.44
CA GLU A 31 16.45 13.00 13.57
C GLU A 31 15.78 12.22 12.44
N LYS A 32 14.58 12.63 12.00
CA LYS A 32 13.93 12.06 10.80
C LYS A 32 14.82 12.18 9.56
N VAL A 33 15.42 13.35 9.33
CA VAL A 33 16.35 13.54 8.21
C VAL A 33 17.62 12.70 8.38
N MET A 34 18.21 12.62 9.58
CA MET A 34 19.36 11.74 9.84
C MET A 34 19.07 10.28 9.53
N GLN A 35 17.91 9.81 9.96
CA GLN A 35 17.49 8.43 9.76
C GLN A 35 17.30 8.14 8.27
N TRP A 36 16.69 9.07 7.52
CA TRP A 36 16.61 8.99 6.06
C TRP A 36 17.99 8.90 5.39
N ILE A 37 18.97 9.66 5.88
CA ILE A 37 20.36 9.62 5.39
C ILE A 37 20.98 8.24 5.64
N ARG A 38 20.87 7.72 6.87
CA ARG A 38 21.38 6.39 7.25
C ARG A 38 20.74 5.25 6.46
N LEU A 39 19.50 5.44 6.02
CA LEU A 39 18.76 4.49 5.19
C LEU A 39 19.09 4.61 3.70
N GLY A 40 20.16 5.33 3.34
CA GLY A 40 20.67 5.43 1.98
C GLY A 40 19.96 6.48 1.13
N CYS A 41 19.38 7.51 1.74
CA CYS A 41 18.76 8.66 1.05
C CYS A 41 17.71 8.27 -0.01
N ASN A 42 16.85 7.28 0.29
CA ASN A 42 15.83 6.83 -0.66
C ASN A 42 14.99 8.00 -1.19
N PHE A 43 14.97 8.18 -2.52
CA PHE A 43 14.40 9.38 -3.14
C PHE A 43 12.90 9.53 -2.87
N ASN A 44 12.12 8.46 -3.03
CA ASN A 44 10.66 8.51 -2.78
C ASN A 44 10.35 8.78 -1.31
N LEU A 45 11.08 8.15 -0.39
CA LEU A 45 10.95 8.42 1.04
C LEU A 45 11.30 9.88 1.37
N GLY A 46 12.34 10.42 0.73
CA GLY A 46 12.71 11.83 0.87
C GLY A 46 11.61 12.78 0.35
N LEU A 47 10.92 12.43 -0.74
CA LEU A 47 9.78 13.21 -1.24
C LEU A 47 8.59 13.20 -0.25
N TYR A 48 8.30 12.06 0.38
CA TYR A 48 7.30 11.97 1.43
C TYR A 48 7.66 12.86 2.62
N LEU A 49 8.90 12.76 3.09
CA LEU A 49 9.38 13.59 4.18
C LEU A 49 9.32 15.08 3.83
N LEU A 50 9.72 15.46 2.61
CA LEU A 50 9.67 16.85 2.16
C LEU A 50 8.22 17.36 2.06
N ALA A 51 7.26 16.50 1.71
CA ALA A 51 5.84 16.86 1.74
C ALA A 51 5.34 17.12 3.16
N GLU A 52 5.86 16.38 4.16
CA GLU A 52 5.55 16.56 5.58
C GLU A 52 6.18 17.85 6.13
N ILE A 53 7.51 17.98 6.08
CA ILE A 53 8.26 19.06 6.76
C ILE A 53 8.51 20.31 5.90
N GLY A 54 8.42 20.18 4.58
CA GLY A 54 8.76 21.24 3.65
C GLY A 54 7.72 22.36 3.62
N LYS A 55 8.20 23.61 3.53
CA LYS A 55 7.33 24.79 3.38
C LYS A 55 6.64 24.84 2.01
N ASN A 56 7.32 24.40 0.94
CA ASN A 56 6.77 24.41 -0.41
C ASN A 56 6.18 23.04 -0.78
N LYS A 57 4.85 22.96 -0.73
CA LYS A 57 4.10 21.72 -1.00
C LYS A 57 4.06 21.31 -2.48
N GLN A 58 4.50 22.17 -3.41
CA GLN A 58 4.59 21.83 -4.84
C GLN A 58 5.93 21.18 -5.21
N LEU A 59 7.00 21.41 -4.45
CA LEU A 59 8.33 20.86 -4.74
C LEU A 59 8.34 19.32 -4.83
N PRO A 60 7.69 18.56 -3.91
CA PRO A 60 7.65 17.11 -4.03
C PRO A 60 7.04 16.62 -5.35
N ARG A 61 6.02 17.31 -5.86
CA ARG A 61 5.37 16.99 -7.14
C ARG A 61 6.27 17.28 -8.33
N ILE A 62 7.01 18.39 -8.30
CA ILE A 62 7.95 18.78 -9.37
C ILE A 62 9.15 17.82 -9.42
N MET A 63 9.60 17.36 -8.26
CA MET A 63 10.75 16.46 -8.15
C MET A 63 10.41 15.00 -8.46
N ALA A 64 9.13 14.61 -8.37
CA ALA A 64 8.66 13.26 -8.61
C ALA A 64 9.15 12.70 -9.97
N GLY A 65 9.60 11.44 -9.95
CA GLY A 65 10.09 10.73 -11.14
C GLY A 65 11.45 11.19 -11.69
N ASN A 66 12.10 12.19 -11.09
CA ASN A 66 13.32 12.81 -11.62
C ASN A 66 14.49 12.75 -10.63
N GLU A 67 14.74 11.56 -10.06
CA GLU A 67 15.75 11.33 -9.02
C GLU A 67 17.16 11.81 -9.41
N LYS A 68 17.64 11.43 -10.61
CA LYS A 68 18.98 11.81 -11.09
C LYS A 68 19.22 13.32 -11.12
N ARG A 69 18.15 14.10 -11.36
CA ARG A 69 18.20 15.56 -11.44
C ARG A 69 18.04 16.21 -10.08
N TYR A 70 17.19 15.65 -9.22
CA TYR A 70 16.75 16.32 -7.99
C TYR A 70 17.28 15.71 -6.70
N ALA A 71 18.02 14.60 -6.69
CA ALA A 71 18.52 13.96 -5.46
C ALA A 71 19.31 14.94 -4.57
N GLY A 72 20.26 15.68 -5.15
CA GLY A 72 21.03 16.69 -4.40
C GLY A 72 20.18 17.87 -3.92
N LYS A 73 19.19 18.28 -4.71
CA LYS A 73 18.25 19.35 -4.33
C LYS A 73 17.32 18.89 -3.21
N LEU A 74 16.80 17.66 -3.28
CA LEU A 74 15.95 17.04 -2.28
C LEU A 74 16.67 16.97 -0.93
N PHE A 75 17.93 16.51 -0.93
CA PHE A 75 18.76 16.48 0.28
C PHE A 75 18.92 17.87 0.90
N TYR A 76 19.22 18.89 0.10
CA TYR A 76 19.31 20.27 0.56
C TYR A 76 17.99 20.78 1.16
N GLU A 77 16.86 20.61 0.46
CA GLU A 77 15.56 21.10 0.91
C GLU A 77 15.12 20.41 2.21
N LEU A 78 15.42 19.12 2.38
CA LEU A 78 15.13 18.37 3.61
C LEU A 78 15.97 18.87 4.79
N CYS A 79 17.28 19.02 4.62
CA CYS A 79 18.15 19.55 5.68
C CYS A 79 17.74 20.97 6.08
N LYS A 80 17.43 21.82 5.09
CA LYS A 80 16.94 23.18 5.33
C LYS A 80 15.60 23.19 6.07
N ALA A 81 14.65 22.35 5.66
CA ALA A 81 13.33 22.27 6.28
C ALA A 81 13.38 21.72 7.73
N ALA A 82 14.31 20.81 8.02
CA ALA A 82 14.56 20.29 9.36
C ALA A 82 15.37 21.25 10.27
N GLY A 83 15.82 22.40 9.75
CA GLY A 83 16.53 23.40 10.54
C GLY A 83 18.03 23.14 10.73
N TYR A 84 18.67 22.40 9.82
CA TYR A 84 20.12 22.29 9.80
C TYR A 84 20.77 23.59 9.32
N THR A 85 21.83 23.99 10.01
CA THR A 85 22.72 25.07 9.59
C THR A 85 23.53 24.65 8.35
N MET A 86 24.13 25.62 7.66
CA MET A 86 25.01 25.31 6.52
C MET A 86 26.25 24.50 6.92
N GLN A 87 26.71 24.63 8.17
CA GLN A 87 27.82 23.85 8.69
C GLN A 87 27.40 22.39 8.91
N GLU A 88 26.31 22.15 9.63
CA GLU A 88 25.78 20.79 9.84
C GLU A 88 25.42 20.13 8.50
N TYR A 89 24.88 20.88 7.53
CA TYR A 89 24.63 20.36 6.18
C TYR A 89 25.89 19.81 5.51
N GLN A 90 27.02 20.50 5.67
CA GLN A 90 28.28 20.06 5.08
C GLN A 90 28.82 18.82 5.79
N GLU A 91 28.71 18.76 7.12
CA GLU A 91 29.05 17.58 7.93
C GLU A 91 28.23 16.36 7.51
N LEU A 92 26.91 16.52 7.31
CA LEU A 92 26.02 15.45 6.84
C LEU A 92 26.32 15.00 5.42
N LYS A 93 26.72 15.93 4.56
CA LYS A 93 27.11 15.61 3.19
C LYS A 93 28.40 14.79 3.16
N ASP A 94 29.35 15.12 4.05
CA ASP A 94 30.59 14.38 4.21
C ASP A 94 30.34 13.01 4.85
N GLU A 95 29.43 12.90 5.84
CA GLU A 95 28.98 11.63 6.42
C GLU A 95 28.35 10.72 5.37
N LEU A 96 27.44 11.25 4.54
CA LEU A 96 26.84 10.50 3.43
C LEU A 96 27.90 9.96 2.46
N GLN A 97 28.91 10.77 2.13
CA GLN A 97 29.99 10.34 1.25
C GLN A 97 30.81 9.19 1.87
N ASN A 98 31.11 9.27 3.17
CA ASN A 98 31.80 8.21 3.89
C ASN A 98 30.99 6.90 3.93
N ILE A 99 29.66 6.99 4.15
CA ILE A 99 28.77 5.82 4.10
C ILE A 99 28.79 5.17 2.71
N VAL A 100 28.74 5.97 1.65
CA VAL A 100 28.81 5.47 0.27
C VAL A 100 30.14 4.79 -0.03
N GLU A 101 31.26 5.33 0.47
CA GLU A 101 32.60 4.74 0.31
C GLU A 101 32.76 3.43 1.11
N GLN A 102 32.22 3.35 2.33
CA GLN A 102 32.23 2.13 3.13
C GLN A 102 31.42 1.00 2.47
N LEU A 103 30.22 1.31 1.97
CA LEU A 103 29.38 0.34 1.26
C LEU A 103 30.04 -0.14 -0.05
N ALA A 104 30.82 0.72 -0.71
CA ALA A 104 31.59 0.33 -1.89
C ALA A 104 32.70 -0.67 -1.55
N LEU A 105 33.38 -0.51 -0.41
CA LEU A 105 34.44 -1.42 0.04
C LEU A 105 33.93 -2.81 0.49
N GLU A 106 32.76 -2.87 1.12
CA GLU A 106 32.13 -4.13 1.55
C GLU A 106 31.60 -4.99 0.39
N SER A 107 31.33 -4.36 -0.76
CA SER A 107 30.81 -5.05 -1.95
C SER A 107 31.84 -5.80 -2.79
N GLY A 108 33.12 -5.83 -2.37
CA GLY A 108 34.07 -6.89 -2.73
C GLY A 108 34.13 -7.28 -4.21
N ASP A 109 34.18 -6.31 -5.13
CA ASP A 109 34.68 -6.55 -6.49
C ASP A 109 36.08 -5.94 -6.53
N GLY A 110 37.07 -6.78 -6.24
CA GLY A 110 38.47 -6.40 -6.29
C GLY A 110 38.88 -6.17 -7.74
N ASN A 111 38.92 -4.90 -8.15
CA ASN A 111 39.78 -4.50 -9.25
C ASN A 111 40.58 -3.25 -8.82
N PRO A 112 41.93 -3.28 -8.89
CA PRO A 112 42.74 -2.11 -8.63
C PRO A 112 42.46 -1.04 -9.70
N PRO A 113 42.72 0.24 -9.43
CA PRO A 113 42.65 1.26 -10.46
C PRO A 113 43.84 1.07 -11.41
N GLU A 114 43.64 0.38 -12.52
CA GLU A 114 44.56 0.51 -13.66
C GLU A 114 44.43 1.92 -14.22
N GLY A 115 45.54 2.66 -14.09
CA GLY A 115 45.68 3.97 -14.66
C GLY A 115 45.80 3.93 -16.18
N GLY A 116 45.33 5.01 -16.79
CA GLY A 116 46.03 5.63 -17.91
C GLY A 116 45.47 5.38 -19.31
N VAL A 117 45.49 6.48 -20.07
CA VAL A 117 45.45 6.60 -21.54
C VAL A 117 44.04 6.73 -22.13
N THR A 118 43.53 7.97 -22.26
CA THR A 118 43.50 8.86 -23.46
C THR A 118 42.59 8.30 -24.58
N THR A 119 41.75 9.03 -25.32
CA THR A 119 41.71 10.41 -25.83
C THR A 119 40.24 10.76 -26.20
N GLY A 120 39.90 12.04 -26.32
CA GLY A 120 38.65 12.45 -26.98
C GLY A 120 38.11 13.81 -26.56
N GLU A 121 38.78 14.87 -27.00
CA GLU A 121 38.35 16.27 -26.91
C GLU A 121 36.96 16.53 -27.52
N THR A 122 36.21 17.46 -26.92
CA THR A 122 35.59 18.67 -27.51
C THR A 122 34.56 19.19 -26.50
N SER A 123 34.83 20.27 -25.75
CA SER A 123 34.86 21.69 -26.12
C SER A 123 33.54 22.42 -25.80
N ALA A 124 33.69 23.42 -24.93
CA ALA A 124 32.96 24.69 -24.83
C ALA A 124 31.51 24.74 -24.28
N GLY A 125 31.33 25.55 -23.23
CA GLY A 125 30.05 26.15 -22.88
C GLY A 125 29.91 26.53 -21.40
N ASP A 126 30.64 27.55 -20.95
CA ASP A 126 30.37 28.27 -19.68
C ASP A 126 28.97 28.94 -19.67
N PRO A 127 28.44 29.31 -18.49
CA PRO A 127 27.04 29.65 -18.27
C PRO A 127 26.73 31.13 -18.57
N PRO A 128 25.49 31.51 -18.89
CA PRO A 128 25.10 32.90 -18.85
C PRO A 128 24.60 33.26 -17.44
N THR A 129 25.40 34.05 -16.73
CA THR A 129 24.95 35.10 -15.82
C THR A 129 24.15 36.15 -16.61
N GLY A 130 23.02 36.61 -16.05
CA GLY A 130 22.22 37.70 -16.62
C GLY A 130 21.24 38.22 -15.58
N ASP A 131 21.43 39.49 -15.23
CA ASP A 131 20.88 40.23 -14.11
C ASP A 131 19.61 41.03 -14.50
N ALA A 132 18.91 41.53 -13.47
CA ALA A 132 17.98 42.66 -13.42
C ALA A 132 16.62 42.60 -14.17
N SER A 133 15.52 42.76 -13.43
CA SER A 133 14.88 44.09 -13.26
C SER A 133 13.48 44.01 -12.61
N ASN A 134 13.35 44.76 -11.51
CA ASN A 134 12.25 45.60 -11.01
C ASN A 134 10.80 45.11 -10.92
N GLY A 135 10.25 45.32 -9.72
CA GLY A 135 8.83 45.37 -9.40
C GLY A 135 8.62 45.76 -7.94
N GLU A 136 8.76 47.05 -7.64
CA GLU A 136 8.41 47.68 -6.35
C GLU A 136 6.93 47.51 -6.01
N THR A 137 6.63 47.35 -4.72
CA THR A 137 5.54 47.98 -3.94
C THR A 137 5.76 47.53 -2.48
N SER A 138 6.26 48.39 -1.59
CA SER A 138 5.49 49.27 -0.69
C SER A 138 4.39 48.47 0.02
N GLY A 139 4.37 48.23 1.33
CA GLY A 139 5.03 48.83 2.48
C GLY A 139 3.97 48.80 3.59
N GLU A 140 4.30 48.27 4.77
CA GLU A 140 3.72 48.71 6.05
C GLU A 140 4.42 47.99 7.20
N GLU A 141 5.04 48.80 8.04
CA GLU A 141 5.72 48.50 9.29
C GLU A 141 4.88 49.13 10.41
N LEU A 142 4.59 48.37 11.46
CA LEU A 142 4.11 48.80 12.79
C LEU A 142 4.47 47.64 13.74
N THR A 143 5.50 47.72 14.61
CA THR A 143 5.58 48.39 15.93
C THR A 143 4.28 48.20 16.74
N SER A 144 4.23 47.84 18.03
CA SER A 144 5.18 47.51 19.10
C SER A 144 4.31 47.18 20.35
N GLU A 145 4.88 46.52 21.37
CA GLU A 145 4.43 46.51 22.80
C GLU A 145 3.12 45.74 23.15
N ASP A 146 2.89 45.07 24.29
CA ASP A 146 3.62 44.77 25.52
C ASP A 146 2.89 43.59 26.23
N GLN A 147 3.57 42.94 27.17
CA GLN A 147 3.19 41.77 27.99
C GLN A 147 1.94 42.00 28.91
N PRO A 148 1.23 40.96 29.45
CA PRO A 148 1.78 40.15 30.55
C PRO A 148 1.34 38.67 30.65
N SER A 149 2.18 37.98 31.42
CA SER A 149 2.14 36.62 31.94
C SER A 149 0.85 36.22 32.67
N THR A 150 0.47 34.95 32.56
CA THR A 150 -0.02 34.11 33.69
C THR A 150 0.13 32.62 33.35
N ASP A 151 1.10 31.94 33.98
CA ASP A 151 0.94 30.52 34.38
C ASP A 151 -0.23 30.46 35.39
N PRO A 152 -1.09 29.41 35.42
CA PRO A 152 -0.76 28.15 36.11
C PRO A 152 -1.57 26.92 35.59
N PRO A 153 -1.68 25.80 36.32
CA PRO A 153 -0.64 24.88 36.79
C PRO A 153 -0.84 23.46 36.21
N ALA A 154 0.21 22.64 36.37
CA ALA A 154 0.18 21.20 36.19
C ALA A 154 -0.95 20.55 37.00
N VAL A 155 -1.76 19.72 36.33
CA VAL A 155 -2.66 18.76 36.96
C VAL A 155 -2.48 17.44 36.21
N ASP A 156 -1.69 16.53 36.78
CA ASP A 156 -1.67 15.12 36.40
C ASP A 156 -3.06 14.52 36.64
N PRO A 157 -3.68 13.88 35.62
CA PRO A 157 -4.77 12.94 35.85
C PRO A 157 -4.23 11.51 35.99
N PRO A 158 -5.00 10.62 36.64
CA PRO A 158 -4.47 9.52 37.44
C PRO A 158 -4.09 8.29 36.61
N ILE A 159 -3.08 7.58 37.12
CA ILE A 159 -2.71 6.22 36.76
C ILE A 159 -3.94 5.32 36.90
N ASN A 160 -4.56 4.95 35.79
CA ASN A 160 -5.46 3.79 35.74
C ASN A 160 -4.59 2.57 35.44
N GLU A 161 -4.49 1.69 36.44
CA GLU A 161 -3.86 0.37 36.36
C GLU A 161 -4.35 -0.38 35.14
N VAL A 162 -3.44 -0.58 34.18
CA VAL A 162 -3.60 -1.60 33.14
C VAL A 162 -3.40 -2.97 33.79
N PRO A 163 -4.33 -3.93 33.59
CA PRO A 163 -4.22 -5.26 34.18
C PRO A 163 -2.98 -5.95 33.62
N GLU A 164 -2.18 -6.47 34.54
CA GLU A 164 -0.99 -7.28 34.32
C GLU A 164 -1.37 -8.51 33.47
N ILE A 165 -0.96 -8.53 32.20
CA ILE A 165 -1.25 -9.64 31.30
C ILE A 165 -0.27 -10.76 31.64
N GLU A 166 -0.82 -11.88 32.14
CA GLU A 166 -0.09 -13.13 32.33
C GLU A 166 0.52 -13.59 31.00
N VAL A 167 1.84 -13.38 30.86
CA VAL A 167 2.62 -13.94 29.77
C VAL A 167 2.77 -15.43 30.05
N SER A 168 2.14 -16.27 29.22
CA SER A 168 2.31 -17.72 29.27
C SER A 168 3.79 -18.10 29.25
N ALA A 169 4.19 -18.93 30.21
CA ALA A 169 5.57 -19.23 30.63
C ALA A 169 6.49 -19.97 29.61
N THR A 170 6.27 -19.85 28.30
CA THR A 170 7.01 -20.63 27.28
C THR A 170 7.70 -19.80 26.18
N GLY A 171 7.74 -18.46 26.29
CA GLY A 171 8.39 -17.62 25.26
C GLY A 171 7.70 -17.66 23.88
N GLN A 172 6.49 -18.22 23.81
CA GLN A 172 5.66 -18.23 22.61
C GLN A 172 4.87 -16.93 22.49
N LEU A 173 4.80 -16.43 21.26
CA LEU A 173 3.98 -15.27 20.91
C LEU A 173 2.49 -15.58 21.16
N PRO A 174 1.69 -14.59 21.57
CA PRO A 174 0.24 -14.76 21.66
C PRO A 174 -0.36 -15.23 20.33
N GLU A 175 -1.33 -16.14 20.38
CA GLU A 175 -1.95 -16.75 19.19
C GLU A 175 -2.51 -15.69 18.22
N SER A 176 -3.08 -14.61 18.76
CA SER A 176 -3.56 -13.46 17.99
C SER A 176 -2.45 -12.82 17.15
N VAL A 177 -1.29 -12.59 17.76
CA VAL A 177 -0.11 -12.01 17.08
C VAL A 177 0.45 -12.98 16.06
N GLU A 178 0.55 -14.27 16.39
CA GLU A 178 1.05 -15.29 15.47
C GLU A 178 0.19 -15.38 14.21
N LYS A 179 -1.14 -15.32 14.36
CA LYS A 179 -2.09 -15.30 13.23
C LYS A 179 -1.87 -14.10 12.30
N VAL A 180 -1.65 -12.90 12.87
CA VAL A 180 -1.35 -11.69 12.09
C VAL A 180 -0.02 -11.81 11.36
N ILE A 181 1.03 -12.33 12.01
CA ILE A 181 2.35 -12.53 11.40
C ILE A 181 2.26 -13.50 10.22
N ARG A 182 1.54 -14.61 10.38
CA ARG A 182 1.34 -15.62 9.34
C ARG A 182 0.61 -15.05 8.13
N GLU A 183 -0.52 -14.39 8.36
CA GLU A 183 -1.32 -13.74 7.31
C GLU A 183 -0.47 -12.70 6.55
N HIS A 184 0.28 -11.86 7.26
CA HIS A 184 1.18 -10.88 6.65
C HIS A 184 2.22 -11.56 5.75
N ALA A 185 2.86 -12.64 6.22
CA ALA A 185 3.86 -13.37 5.45
C ALA A 185 3.25 -13.99 4.18
N ASP A 186 2.06 -14.56 4.27
CA ASP A 186 1.38 -15.21 3.15
C ASP A 186 0.91 -14.21 2.11
N LEU A 187 0.34 -13.07 2.52
CA LEU A 187 -0.03 -11.99 1.61
C LEU A 187 1.18 -11.36 0.91
N PHE A 188 2.31 -11.23 1.61
CA PHE A 188 3.55 -10.72 1.01
C PHE A 188 4.11 -11.67 -0.06
N LYS A 189 4.09 -12.99 0.22
CA LYS A 189 4.43 -14.02 -0.78
C LYS A 189 3.49 -13.99 -1.97
N LEU A 190 2.19 -13.88 -1.73
CA LEU A 190 1.17 -13.80 -2.80
C LEU A 190 1.39 -12.58 -3.69
N ARG A 191 1.66 -11.41 -3.09
CA ARG A 191 1.96 -10.19 -3.85
C ARG A 191 3.22 -10.35 -4.71
N ALA A 192 4.27 -10.98 -4.18
CA ALA A 192 5.47 -11.29 -4.96
C ALA A 192 5.17 -12.21 -6.15
N GLN A 193 4.39 -13.27 -5.95
CA GLN A 193 3.94 -14.18 -7.02
C GLN A 193 3.11 -13.47 -8.08
N LEU A 194 2.21 -12.55 -7.69
CA LEU A 194 1.42 -11.76 -8.64
C LEU A 194 2.30 -10.81 -9.47
N HIS A 195 3.30 -10.17 -8.85
CA HIS A 195 4.27 -9.37 -9.57
C HIS A 195 5.13 -10.20 -10.53
N GLU A 196 5.56 -11.40 -10.12
CA GLU A 196 6.29 -12.34 -10.97
C GLU A 196 5.45 -12.79 -12.17
N GLN A 197 4.18 -13.18 -11.94
CA GLN A 197 3.24 -13.51 -13.01
C GLN A 197 3.04 -12.35 -13.97
N MET A 198 2.96 -11.12 -13.46
CA MET A 198 2.81 -9.93 -14.29
C MET A 198 4.06 -9.63 -15.12
N ALA A 199 5.25 -9.85 -14.56
CA ALA A 199 6.52 -9.71 -15.26
C ALA A 199 6.74 -10.81 -16.33
N GLY A 200 6.16 -12.00 -16.14
CA GLY A 200 6.22 -13.11 -17.09
C GLY A 200 5.26 -13.00 -18.27
N LEU A 201 4.34 -12.02 -18.29
CA LEU A 201 3.44 -11.81 -19.42
C LEU A 201 4.17 -11.12 -20.59
N PRO A 202 3.82 -11.46 -21.85
CA PRO A 202 4.44 -10.82 -23.00
C PRO A 202 4.12 -9.32 -23.05
N GLU A 203 5.05 -8.55 -23.62
CA GLU A 203 4.86 -7.10 -23.83
C GLU A 203 3.82 -6.79 -24.91
N SER A 204 3.37 -7.79 -25.67
CA SER A 204 2.32 -7.66 -26.68
C SER A 204 1.01 -7.16 -26.06
N ASN A 205 0.32 -6.28 -26.78
CA ASN A 205 -0.94 -5.67 -26.36
C ASN A 205 -2.17 -6.40 -26.90
N ASP A 206 -2.08 -7.71 -27.07
CA ASP A 206 -3.26 -8.54 -27.40
C ASP A 206 -4.31 -8.42 -26.28
N ASP A 207 -5.60 -8.42 -26.63
CA ASP A 207 -6.72 -8.22 -25.69
C ASP A 207 -6.65 -9.17 -24.49
N GLU A 208 -6.24 -10.42 -24.70
CA GLU A 208 -6.06 -11.40 -23.63
C GLU A 208 -4.95 -11.02 -22.65
N THR A 209 -3.81 -10.55 -23.17
CA THR A 209 -2.65 -10.16 -22.38
C THR A 209 -2.95 -8.90 -21.57
N VAL A 210 -3.62 -7.92 -22.19
CA VAL A 210 -4.08 -6.69 -21.50
C VAL A 210 -5.06 -7.05 -20.37
N LYS A 211 -6.03 -7.94 -20.63
CA LYS A 211 -6.98 -8.41 -19.61
C LYS A 211 -6.27 -9.13 -18.46
N LYS A 212 -5.29 -9.99 -18.74
CA LYS A 212 -4.49 -10.68 -17.71
C LYS A 212 -3.67 -9.68 -16.87
N ARG A 213 -2.95 -8.74 -17.50
CA ARG A 213 -2.19 -7.69 -16.80
C ARG A 213 -3.10 -6.85 -15.88
N ARG A 214 -4.27 -6.46 -16.38
CA ARG A 214 -5.28 -5.74 -15.59
C ARG A 214 -5.73 -6.55 -14.38
N ASN A 215 -6.14 -7.80 -14.57
CA ASN A 215 -6.59 -8.66 -13.47
C ASN A 215 -5.52 -8.87 -12.39
N LEU A 216 -4.25 -9.04 -12.78
CA LEU A 216 -3.13 -9.15 -11.85
C LEU A 216 -2.92 -7.83 -11.10
N SER A 217 -2.94 -6.69 -11.81
CA SER A 217 -2.84 -5.36 -11.21
C SER A 217 -3.97 -5.10 -10.20
N ASP A 218 -5.21 -5.43 -10.56
CA ASP A 218 -6.39 -5.29 -9.69
C ASP A 218 -6.25 -6.19 -8.44
N SER A 219 -5.73 -7.42 -8.61
CA SER A 219 -5.48 -8.33 -7.48
C SER A 219 -4.39 -7.81 -6.54
N ILE A 220 -3.31 -7.24 -7.08
CA ILE A 220 -2.25 -6.60 -6.28
C ILE A 220 -2.81 -5.41 -5.50
N ALA A 221 -3.61 -4.56 -6.16
CA ALA A 221 -4.24 -3.40 -5.52
C ALA A 221 -5.21 -3.82 -4.41
N LEU A 222 -5.90 -4.96 -4.56
CA LEU A 222 -6.81 -5.49 -3.55
C LEU A 222 -6.09 -5.97 -2.29
N ILE A 223 -4.96 -6.67 -2.43
CA ILE A 223 -4.24 -7.25 -1.28
C ILE A 223 -3.32 -6.25 -0.57
N SER A 224 -2.87 -5.19 -1.26
CA SER A 224 -1.96 -4.18 -0.70
C SER A 224 -2.47 -3.54 0.61
N PRO A 225 -3.72 -3.03 0.70
CA PRO A 225 -4.25 -2.48 1.95
C PRO A 225 -4.30 -3.49 3.10
N ARG A 226 -4.54 -4.77 2.78
CA ARG A 226 -4.57 -5.84 3.77
C ARG A 226 -3.18 -6.11 4.35
N ILE A 227 -2.14 -6.09 3.51
CA ILE A 227 -0.75 -6.21 3.95
C ILE A 227 -0.40 -5.08 4.92
N ASP A 228 -0.74 -3.83 4.57
CA ASP A 228 -0.48 -2.66 5.41
C ASP A 228 -1.22 -2.76 6.76
N LEU A 229 -2.46 -3.26 6.76
CA LEU A 229 -3.23 -3.49 7.98
C LEU A 229 -2.60 -4.55 8.89
N MET A 230 -2.20 -5.70 8.35
CA MET A 230 -1.52 -6.74 9.14
C MET A 230 -0.16 -6.26 9.64
N PHE A 231 0.54 -5.43 8.85
CA PHE A 231 1.80 -4.80 9.24
C PHE A 231 1.59 -3.83 10.41
N ALA A 232 0.58 -2.97 10.36
CA ALA A 232 0.28 -2.06 11.46
C ALA A 232 -0.05 -2.83 12.75
N ALA A 233 -0.85 -3.89 12.65
CA ALA A 233 -1.26 -4.70 13.79
C ALA A 233 -0.09 -5.45 14.46
N LYS A 234 0.83 -6.05 13.68
CA LYS A 234 2.02 -6.70 14.27
C LYS A 234 2.98 -5.68 14.89
N GLU A 235 3.14 -4.50 14.28
CA GLU A 235 4.03 -3.47 14.80
C GLU A 235 3.50 -2.85 16.09
N ALA A 236 2.17 -2.67 16.23
CA ALA A 236 1.56 -2.23 17.48
C ALA A 236 1.90 -3.18 18.64
N PHE A 237 1.92 -4.50 18.39
CA PHE A 237 2.35 -5.46 19.39
C PHE A 237 3.83 -5.31 19.75
N TYR A 238 4.74 -5.31 18.76
CA TYR A 238 6.18 -5.24 19.04
C TYR A 238 6.64 -3.90 19.63
N ASN A 239 5.97 -2.80 19.27
CA ASN A 239 6.39 -1.45 19.66
C ASN A 239 5.68 -0.92 20.90
N GLU A 240 4.42 -1.29 21.10
CA GLU A 240 3.52 -0.72 22.12
C GLU A 240 2.96 -1.80 23.06
N GLY A 241 3.19 -3.08 22.78
CA GLY A 241 2.63 -4.19 23.56
C GLY A 241 1.13 -4.39 23.34
N ILE A 242 0.53 -3.74 22.33
CA ILE A 242 -0.91 -3.79 22.07
C ILE A 242 -1.24 -5.09 21.33
N LEU A 243 -2.14 -5.90 21.91
CA LEU A 243 -2.62 -7.12 21.27
C LEU A 243 -3.55 -6.79 20.08
N PRO A 244 -3.37 -7.46 18.92
CA PRO A 244 -4.27 -7.28 17.79
C PRO A 244 -5.69 -7.76 18.08
N ASP A 245 -6.69 -6.95 17.73
CA ASP A 245 -8.10 -7.35 17.78
C ASP A 245 -8.40 -8.28 16.60
N ILE A 246 -8.47 -9.59 16.87
CA ILE A 246 -8.72 -10.62 15.87
C ILE A 246 -10.12 -10.53 15.28
N SER A 247 -11.12 -10.06 16.02
CA SER A 247 -12.49 -9.93 15.49
C SER A 247 -12.60 -8.80 14.49
N VAL A 248 -11.86 -7.71 14.67
CA VAL A 248 -11.80 -6.60 13.72
C VAL A 248 -10.89 -6.94 12.54
N LEU A 249 -9.74 -7.56 12.79
CA LEU A 249 -8.76 -7.88 11.76
C LEU A 249 -9.19 -9.07 10.93
N PHE A 250 -9.71 -10.12 11.53
CA PHE A 250 -10.27 -11.28 10.84
C PHE A 250 -11.75 -11.28 11.16
N PRO A 251 -12.52 -10.35 10.57
CA PRO A 251 -13.96 -10.42 10.72
C PRO A 251 -14.34 -11.81 10.26
N GLU A 252 -15.07 -12.52 11.11
CA GLU A 252 -15.74 -13.72 10.63
C GLU A 252 -16.46 -13.30 9.37
N PRO A 253 -16.32 -14.06 8.27
CA PRO A 253 -17.04 -13.75 7.05
C PRO A 253 -18.46 -13.50 7.51
N ALA A 254 -18.96 -12.28 7.26
CA ALA A 254 -20.33 -11.94 7.62
C ALA A 254 -21.13 -13.14 7.16
N GLN A 255 -21.74 -13.87 8.11
CA GLN A 255 -22.73 -14.92 7.81
C GLN A 255 -23.49 -14.35 6.63
N ASP A 256 -23.32 -14.99 5.45
CA ASP A 256 -23.68 -14.40 4.14
C ASP A 256 -24.86 -13.48 4.35
N PRO A 257 -24.75 -12.17 4.03
CA PRO A 257 -25.65 -11.12 4.51
C PRO A 257 -27.04 -11.70 4.62
N PRO A 258 -27.60 -11.86 5.85
CA PRO A 258 -28.59 -12.88 6.20
C PRO A 258 -29.48 -13.04 5.00
N ALA A 259 -29.25 -14.12 4.27
CA ALA A 259 -29.62 -14.24 2.87
C ALA A 259 -30.96 -13.55 2.66
N GLY A 260 -30.91 -12.46 1.87
CA GLY A 260 -32.03 -11.53 1.76
C GLY A 260 -33.34 -12.31 1.64
N PRO A 261 -34.39 -11.90 2.33
CA PRO A 261 -35.50 -12.62 2.99
C PRO A 261 -35.89 -14.09 2.65
N GLU A 262 -35.06 -14.90 2.00
CA GLU A 262 -35.42 -16.18 1.36
C GLU A 262 -34.73 -17.41 1.95
N ASP A 263 -33.74 -17.31 2.84
CA ASP A 263 -33.17 -18.50 3.52
C ASP A 263 -34.00 -18.96 4.74
N ASN A 264 -35.33 -18.82 4.68
CA ASN A 264 -36.23 -19.56 5.58
C ASN A 264 -36.39 -20.99 5.03
N LEU A 265 -35.31 -21.76 5.05
CA LEU A 265 -35.37 -23.20 4.82
C LEU A 265 -36.33 -23.80 5.86
N PRO A 266 -37.38 -24.52 5.44
CA PRO A 266 -38.27 -25.18 6.38
C PRO A 266 -37.48 -26.16 7.25
N ALA A 267 -37.75 -26.18 8.56
CA ALA A 267 -37.12 -27.12 9.48
C ALA A 267 -37.57 -28.58 9.23
N ASP A 268 -38.67 -28.77 8.49
CA ASP A 268 -39.24 -30.08 8.21
C ASP A 268 -38.88 -30.60 6.81
N ALA A 269 -38.59 -31.89 6.72
CA ALA A 269 -38.26 -32.55 5.45
C ALA A 269 -39.39 -32.46 4.40
N ALA A 270 -40.66 -32.36 4.84
CA ALA A 270 -41.80 -32.19 3.94
C ALA A 270 -41.85 -30.78 3.32
N GLY A 271 -41.62 -29.74 4.13
CA GLY A 271 -41.45 -28.36 3.69
C GLY A 271 -40.30 -28.20 2.71
N LEU A 272 -39.13 -28.80 3.00
CA LEU A 272 -37.97 -28.79 2.11
C LEU A 272 -38.29 -29.41 0.73
N LYS A 273 -38.93 -30.58 0.69
CA LYS A 273 -39.36 -31.22 -0.57
C LYS A 273 -40.36 -30.36 -1.36
N LYS A 274 -41.29 -29.70 -0.67
CA LYS A 274 -42.26 -28.78 -1.30
C LYS A 274 -41.55 -27.56 -1.90
N MET A 275 -40.63 -26.95 -1.16
CA MET A 275 -39.83 -25.82 -1.63
C MET A 275 -38.98 -26.20 -2.85
N LYS A 276 -38.30 -27.35 -2.81
CA LYS A 276 -37.55 -27.91 -3.95
C LYS A 276 -38.43 -28.03 -5.19
N LYS A 277 -39.62 -28.61 -5.06
CA LYS A 277 -40.54 -28.79 -6.19
C LYS A 277 -41.04 -27.47 -6.78
N ASN A 278 -41.26 -26.46 -5.93
CA ASN A 278 -41.63 -25.12 -6.37
C ASN A 278 -40.52 -24.46 -7.19
N LEU A 279 -39.28 -24.53 -6.70
CA LEU A 279 -38.09 -24.00 -7.40
C LEU A 279 -37.85 -24.71 -8.73
N GLN A 280 -37.96 -26.05 -8.74
CA GLN A 280 -37.86 -26.84 -9.97
C GLN A 280 -38.93 -26.44 -11.00
N THR A 281 -40.18 -26.27 -10.57
CA THR A 281 -41.28 -25.85 -11.45
C THR A 281 -41.04 -24.44 -12.01
N ALA A 282 -40.49 -23.53 -11.20
CA ALA A 282 -40.13 -22.19 -11.65
C ALA A 282 -38.96 -22.21 -12.64
N ASN A 283 -37.95 -23.05 -12.42
CA ASN A 283 -36.85 -23.27 -13.35
C ASN A 283 -37.32 -23.89 -14.66
N THR A 284 -38.27 -24.84 -14.65
CA THR A 284 -38.86 -25.37 -15.88
C THR A 284 -39.54 -24.28 -16.71
N LYS A 285 -40.27 -23.35 -16.07
CA LYS A 285 -40.90 -22.21 -16.77
C LYS A 285 -39.85 -21.28 -17.39
N ASP A 286 -38.78 -21.00 -16.66
CA ASP A 286 -37.69 -20.15 -17.13
C ASP A 286 -36.88 -20.81 -18.24
N GLN A 287 -36.65 -22.12 -18.16
CA GLN A 287 -36.02 -22.90 -19.22
C GLN A 287 -36.89 -22.91 -20.47
N ASN A 288 -38.21 -23.08 -20.34
CA ASN A 288 -39.13 -22.97 -21.47
C ASN A 288 -39.09 -21.56 -22.08
N GLN A 289 -38.99 -20.52 -21.24
CA GLN A 289 -38.87 -19.14 -21.68
C GLN A 289 -37.57 -18.91 -22.44
N LEU A 290 -36.48 -19.63 -22.11
CA LEU A 290 -35.22 -19.59 -22.86
C LEU A 290 -35.27 -20.39 -24.16
N GLU A 291 -35.90 -21.56 -24.17
CA GLU A 291 -35.90 -22.49 -25.33
C GLU A 291 -37.00 -22.20 -26.36
N TYR A 292 -38.16 -21.74 -25.92
CA TYR A 292 -39.36 -21.56 -26.74
C TYR A 292 -39.90 -20.12 -26.69
N GLN A 293 -39.34 -19.27 -25.82
CA GLN A 293 -39.88 -17.94 -25.52
C GLN A 293 -41.31 -17.94 -24.95
N GLU A 294 -41.77 -19.08 -24.45
CA GLU A 294 -43.08 -19.29 -23.84
C GLU A 294 -42.93 -19.93 -22.45
N ALA A 295 -43.96 -19.82 -21.59
CA ALA A 295 -43.93 -20.45 -20.26
C ALA A 295 -44.06 -21.98 -20.30
N LYS A 296 -44.58 -22.52 -21.41
CA LYS A 296 -44.74 -23.95 -21.67
C LYS A 296 -43.81 -24.36 -22.81
N LYS A 297 -43.57 -25.67 -22.91
CA LYS A 297 -42.84 -26.25 -24.04
C LYS A 297 -43.61 -25.99 -25.33
N GLY A 298 -43.05 -25.19 -26.22
CA GLY A 298 -43.62 -24.91 -27.54
C GLY A 298 -43.47 -26.11 -28.48
N ALA A 299 -44.27 -26.12 -29.56
CA ALA A 299 -44.20 -27.18 -30.58
C ALA A 299 -42.88 -27.17 -31.36
N LYS A 300 -42.22 -26.00 -31.48
CA LYS A 300 -40.94 -25.82 -32.16
C LYS A 300 -40.00 -24.99 -31.29
N PRO A 301 -38.70 -25.34 -31.18
CA PRO A 301 -37.72 -24.53 -30.50
C PRO A 301 -37.65 -23.12 -31.10
N ASN A 302 -37.69 -22.11 -30.24
CA ASN A 302 -37.53 -20.71 -30.58
C ASN A 302 -36.67 -20.04 -29.50
N PRO A 303 -35.35 -20.33 -29.50
CA PRO A 303 -34.49 -19.93 -28.40
C PRO A 303 -34.41 -18.41 -28.29
N MET A 304 -34.39 -17.90 -27.06
CA MET A 304 -34.28 -16.47 -26.78
C MET A 304 -32.93 -15.95 -27.29
N PRO A 305 -32.90 -14.84 -28.06
CA PRO A 305 -31.65 -14.26 -28.53
C PRO A 305 -30.78 -13.76 -27.37
N ALA A 306 -29.47 -13.64 -27.61
CA ALA A 306 -28.53 -13.08 -26.64
C ALA A 306 -28.90 -11.63 -26.31
N GLY A 307 -29.11 -11.32 -25.03
CA GLY A 307 -29.44 -9.98 -24.57
C GLY A 307 -29.77 -9.89 -23.08
N PRO A 308 -30.06 -8.67 -22.57
CA PRO A 308 -30.26 -8.43 -21.13
C PRO A 308 -31.39 -9.24 -20.50
N LYS A 309 -32.42 -9.59 -21.28
CA LYS A 309 -33.53 -10.44 -20.80
C LYS A 309 -33.08 -11.88 -20.59
N ARG A 310 -32.32 -12.44 -21.54
CA ARG A 310 -31.75 -13.79 -21.46
C ARG A 310 -30.82 -13.91 -20.25
N ILE A 311 -29.88 -12.97 -20.10
CA ILE A 311 -28.93 -12.93 -18.98
C ILE A 311 -29.66 -12.92 -17.62
N ARG A 312 -30.75 -12.14 -17.49
CA ARG A 312 -31.54 -12.10 -16.24
C ARG A 312 -32.21 -13.44 -15.92
N ILE A 313 -32.71 -14.15 -16.93
CA ILE A 313 -33.35 -15.45 -16.75
C ILE A 313 -32.30 -16.50 -16.39
N GLU A 314 -31.16 -16.53 -17.09
CA GLU A 314 -30.03 -17.43 -16.78
C GLU A 314 -29.53 -17.22 -15.36
N LYS A 315 -29.28 -15.97 -14.93
CA LYS A 315 -28.90 -15.65 -13.55
C LYS A 315 -29.93 -16.15 -12.52
N ARG A 316 -31.22 -15.97 -12.80
CA ARG A 316 -32.30 -16.43 -11.92
C ARG A 316 -32.37 -17.96 -11.82
N ILE A 317 -32.13 -18.68 -12.92
CA ILE A 317 -32.03 -20.15 -12.91
C ILE A 317 -30.83 -20.58 -12.07
N THR A 318 -29.67 -19.94 -12.24
CA THR A 318 -28.45 -20.23 -11.47
C THR A 318 -28.69 -20.05 -9.97
N GLU A 319 -29.31 -18.95 -9.56
CA GLU A 319 -29.59 -18.70 -8.14
C GLU A 319 -30.54 -19.75 -7.55
N ARG A 320 -31.63 -20.08 -8.25
CA ARG A 320 -32.55 -21.13 -7.79
C ARG A 320 -31.91 -22.52 -7.77
N ASN A 321 -31.00 -22.81 -8.69
CA ASN A 321 -30.25 -24.07 -8.66
C ASN A 321 -29.34 -24.14 -7.43
N ARG A 322 -28.71 -23.03 -7.04
CA ARG A 322 -27.95 -22.94 -5.77
C ARG A 322 -28.86 -23.18 -4.56
N GLN A 323 -30.06 -22.62 -4.54
CA GLN A 323 -31.05 -22.89 -3.48
C GLN A 323 -31.49 -24.37 -3.45
N ILE A 324 -31.69 -25.01 -4.62
CA ILE A 324 -32.01 -26.44 -4.70
C ILE A 324 -30.87 -27.29 -4.12
N GLU A 325 -29.61 -26.95 -4.42
CA GLU A 325 -28.44 -27.63 -3.85
C GLU A 325 -28.37 -27.50 -2.33
N LYS A 326 -28.61 -26.29 -1.79
CA LYS A 326 -28.74 -26.08 -0.33
C LYS A 326 -29.84 -26.97 0.28
N ILE A 327 -31.02 -27.05 -0.35
CA ILE A 327 -32.13 -27.90 0.10
C ILE A 327 -31.73 -29.38 0.06
N ASP A 328 -31.00 -29.82 -0.97
CA ASP A 328 -30.57 -31.21 -1.11
C ASP A 328 -29.54 -31.58 -0.03
N LEU A 329 -28.61 -30.70 0.29
CA LEU A 329 -27.70 -30.88 1.44
C LEU A 329 -28.48 -30.94 2.76
N ALA A 330 -29.46 -30.05 2.97
CA ALA A 330 -30.30 -30.05 4.16
C ALA A 330 -31.09 -31.38 4.30
N LEU A 331 -31.66 -31.87 3.19
CA LEU A 331 -32.37 -33.15 3.16
C LEU A 331 -31.46 -34.34 3.47
N LEU A 332 -30.20 -34.32 3.02
CA LEU A 332 -29.19 -35.33 3.35
C LEU A 332 -28.78 -35.28 4.83
N SER A 333 -28.77 -34.09 5.44
CA SER A 333 -28.47 -33.94 6.88
C SER A 333 -29.63 -34.32 7.80
N CYS A 334 -30.86 -34.39 7.26
CA CYS A 334 -32.07 -34.76 8.00
C CYS A 334 -32.40 -36.27 7.93
N SER A 335 -31.65 -37.05 7.15
CA SER A 335 -31.84 -38.50 6.93
C SER A 335 -30.82 -39.31 7.70
#